data_AF-A0A1A8PWU0-F1
#
_entry.id   AF-A0A1A8PWU0-F1
#
_cell.length_a   1.000
_cell.length_b   1.000
_cell.length_c   1.000
_cell.angle_alpha   90.00
_cell.angle_beta   90.00
_cell.angle_gamma   90.00
#
_symmetry.space_group_name_H-M   'P 1'
#
loop_
_entity.id
_entity.type
_entity.pdbx_description
1 polymer ?
#
loop_
_entity_poly.entity_id
_entity_poly.type
_entity_poly.pdbx_seq_one_letter_code
_entity_poly.pdbx_strand_id
1 'polypeptide(L)' 'IAPTEKNQSGSYVCVARNVVGVRESRAARLSVLAKPVLVLKPENVSVRKGDSAHFHCKAKGDPPPVVFWSRERG' A
#
# COMPACT_ATOMS: atom_id res chain seq x y z
N ILE A 1 -18.56 -9.71 -3.90
CA ILE A 1 -17.34 -9.70 -3.06
C ILE A 1 -17.17 -8.26 -2.61
N ALA A 2 -17.31 -7.97 -1.31
CA ALA A 2 -17.13 -6.61 -0.79
C ALA A 2 -15.65 -6.21 -0.89
N PRO A 3 -15.33 -4.91 -1.03
CA PRO A 3 -13.95 -4.46 -1.01
C PRO A 3 -13.30 -4.81 0.33
N THR A 4 -12.06 -5.31 0.29
CA THR A 4 -11.30 -5.60 1.50
C THR A 4 -10.60 -4.34 1.99
N GLU A 5 -10.75 -4.04 3.27
CA GLU A 5 -10.18 -2.87 3.92
C GLU A 5 -9.00 -3.24 4.82
N LYS A 6 -8.12 -2.26 5.11
CA LYS A 6 -6.90 -2.53 5.89
C LYS A 6 -7.19 -3.10 7.28
N ASN A 7 -8.26 -2.65 7.92
CA ASN A 7 -8.75 -3.11 9.23
C ASN A 7 -9.20 -4.58 9.24
N GLN A 8 -9.38 -5.21 8.07
CA GLN A 8 -9.72 -6.64 7.94
C GLN A 8 -8.47 -7.52 7.87
N SER A 9 -7.26 -6.96 7.90
CA SER A 9 -6.05 -7.77 8.01
C SER A 9 -6.02 -8.50 9.36
N GLY A 10 -5.75 -9.80 9.37
CA GLY A 10 -5.81 -10.59 10.59
C GLY A 10 -5.69 -12.08 10.36
N SER A 11 -5.82 -12.84 11.46
CA SER A 11 -5.87 -14.31 11.41
C SER A 11 -7.32 -14.77 11.46
N TYR A 12 -7.66 -15.69 10.56
CA TYR A 12 -8.98 -16.26 10.40
C TYR A 12 -8.94 -17.77 10.61
N VAL A 13 -9.94 -18.30 11.30
CA VAL A 13 -10.14 -19.74 11.49
C VAL A 13 -11.49 -20.16 10.92
N CYS A 14 -11.55 -21.34 10.32
CA CYS A 14 -12.81 -21.96 9.93
C CYS A 14 -13.33 -22.78 11.11
N VAL A 15 -14.57 -22.50 11.53
CA VAL A 15 -15.22 -23.19 12.64
C VAL A 15 -16.36 -24.05 12.08
N ALA A 16 -16.25 -25.37 12.20
CA ALA A 16 -17.28 -26.33 11.81
C ALA A 16 -17.98 -26.88 13.05
N ARG A 17 -19.31 -26.76 13.11
CA ARG A 17 -20.14 -27.22 14.23
C ARG A 17 -21.28 -28.11 13.75
N ASN A 18 -21.50 -29.21 14.44
CA ASN A 18 -22.68 -30.06 14.31
C ASN A 18 -23.22 -30.47 15.70
N VAL A 19 -24.21 -31.36 15.75
CA VAL A 19 -24.79 -31.84 17.02
C VAL A 19 -23.80 -32.62 17.90
N VAL A 20 -22.71 -33.14 17.32
CA VAL A 20 -21.69 -33.93 18.04
C VAL A 20 -20.59 -33.04 18.61
N GLY A 21 -20.33 -31.86 18.03
CA GLY A 21 -19.35 -30.92 18.57
C GLY A 21 -18.87 -29.84 17.61
N VAL A 22 -17.70 -29.28 17.93
CA VAL A 22 -17.02 -28.20 17.21
C VAL A 22 -15.58 -28.59 16.85
N ARG A 23 -15.14 -28.20 15.66
CA ARG A 23 -13.74 -28.28 15.20
C ARG A 23 -13.33 -26.96 14.55
N GLU A 24 -12.09 -26.56 14.79
CA GLU A 24 -11.48 -25.38 14.19
C GLU A 24 -10.34 -25.77 13.25
N SER A 25 -10.14 -25.02 12.17
CA SER A 25 -8.98 -25.16 11.32
C SER A 25 -7.74 -24.50 11.94
N ARG A 26 -6.56 -24.80 11.37
CA ARG A 26 -5.39 -23.92 11.52
C ARG A 26 -5.71 -22.49 11.07
N ALA A 27 -5.08 -21.51 11.70
CA ALA A 27 -5.24 -20.10 11.35
C ALA A 27 -4.67 -19.80 9.96
N ALA A 28 -5.44 -19.07 9.15
CA ALA A 28 -5.02 -18.48 7.88
C ALA A 28 -4.82 -16.96 8.07
N ARG A 29 -3.74 -16.40 7.52
CA ARG A 29 -3.43 -14.97 7.65
C ARG A 29 -3.89 -14.21 6.41
N LEU A 30 -4.74 -13.20 6.61
CA LEU A 30 -5.13 -12.23 5.61
C LEU A 30 -4.25 -10.97 5.75
N SER A 31 -3.61 -10.58 4.66
CA SER A 31 -2.82 -9.34 4.56
C SER A 31 -3.41 -8.47 3.46
N VAL A 32 -4.00 -7.32 3.85
CA VAL A 32 -4.53 -6.34 2.88
C VAL A 32 -3.45 -5.30 2.60
N LEU A 33 -3.00 -5.23 1.35
CA LEU A 33 -1.95 -4.33 0.88
C LEU A 33 -2.54 -3.15 0.11
N ALA A 34 -1.79 -2.06 0.02
CA ALA A 34 -2.23 -0.83 -0.64
C ALA A 34 -1.19 -0.39 -1.68
N LYS A 35 -1.66 -0.15 -2.91
CA LYS A 35 -0.81 0.38 -3.99
C LYS A 35 -0.24 1.75 -3.60
N PRO A 36 0.97 2.10 -4.07
CA PRO A 36 1.50 3.44 -3.87
C PRO A 36 0.58 4.52 -4.44
N VAL A 37 0.33 5.55 -3.65
CA VAL A 37 -0.43 6.75 -4.02
C VAL A 37 0.46 7.96 -3.79
N LEU A 38 0.59 8.82 -4.79
CA LEU A 38 1.32 10.09 -4.68
C LEU A 38 0.52 11.07 -3.83
N VAL A 39 1.05 11.39 -2.66
CA VAL A 39 0.50 12.38 -1.72
C VAL A 39 1.06 13.77 -2.01
N LEU A 40 2.32 13.84 -2.45
CA LEU A 40 2.93 15.05 -2.97
C LEU A 40 3.48 14.73 -4.35
N LYS A 41 2.98 15.44 -5.37
CA LYS A 41 3.42 15.31 -6.75
C LYS A 41 4.46 16.39 -7.06
N PRO A 42 5.45 16.11 -7.93
CA PRO A 42 6.31 17.17 -8.45
C PRO A 42 5.48 18.22 -9.18
N GLU A 43 5.95 19.47 -9.11
CA GLU A 43 5.42 20.58 -9.89
C GLU A 43 6.52 21.13 -10.81
N ASN A 44 6.10 21.87 -11.82
CA ASN A 44 7.02 22.52 -12.75
C ASN A 44 7.79 23.62 -12.01
N VAL A 45 9.11 23.64 -12.19
CA VAL A 45 10.00 24.63 -11.57
C VAL A 45 10.81 25.30 -12.68
N SER A 46 10.86 26.63 -12.65
CA SER A 46 11.69 27.45 -13.54
C SER A 46 12.74 28.17 -12.71
N VAL A 47 14.01 27.94 -13.01
CA VAL A 47 15.16 28.55 -12.31
C VAL A 47 16.10 29.21 -13.30
N ARG A 48 16.90 30.19 -12.86
CA ARG A 48 17.90 30.81 -13.73
C ARG A 48 19.09 29.87 -13.89
N LYS A 49 19.86 30.09 -14.96
CA LYS A 49 21.10 29.34 -15.19
C LYS A 49 22.05 29.55 -14.01
N GLY A 50 22.50 28.44 -13.41
CA GLY A 50 23.41 28.45 -12.26
C GLY A 50 22.70 28.25 -10.92
N ASP A 51 21.37 28.38 -10.87
CA ASP A 51 20.60 28.15 -9.66
C ASP A 51 20.27 26.65 -9.46
N SER A 52 19.95 26.27 -8.23
CA SER A 52 19.52 24.91 -7.88
C SER A 52 18.01 24.74 -8.01
N ALA A 53 17.58 23.62 -8.59
CA ALA A 53 16.18 23.23 -8.66
C ALA A 53 15.91 22.02 -7.74
N HIS A 54 14.78 22.05 -7.04
CA HIS A 54 14.37 20.98 -6.12
C HIS A 54 12.96 20.50 -6.47
N PHE A 55 12.82 19.20 -6.74
CA PHE A 55 11.51 18.55 -6.85
C PHE A 55 11.19 17.81 -5.56
N HIS A 56 9.91 17.87 -5.18
CA HIS A 56 9.40 17.13 -4.04
C HIS A 56 8.42 16.06 -4.52
N CYS A 57 8.58 14.84 -4.02
CA CYS A 57 7.69 13.73 -4.28
C CYS A 57 7.51 12.92 -3.00
N LYS A 58 6.28 12.61 -2.64
CA LYS A 58 5.95 11.74 -1.50
C LYS A 58 4.89 10.75 -1.91
N ALA A 59 5.12 9.47 -1.63
CA ALA A 59 4.16 8.40 -1.85
C ALA A 59 3.81 7.73 -0.52
N LYS A 60 2.57 7.24 -0.41
CA LYS A 60 2.13 6.33 0.67
C LYS A 60 1.67 5.03 0.05
N GLY A 61 1.80 3.93 0.77
CA GLY A 61 1.41 2.59 0.32
C GLY A 61 1.69 1.58 1.42
N ASP A 62 1.25 0.35 1.22
CA ASP A 62 1.55 -0.76 2.11
C ASP A 62 2.00 -1.97 1.28
N PRO A 63 3.28 -2.40 1.39
CA PRO A 63 4.32 -1.82 2.24
C PRO A 63 4.74 -0.40 1.82
N PRO A 64 5.47 0.35 2.69
CA PRO A 64 5.94 1.69 2.36
C PRO A 64 6.71 1.72 1.01
N PRO A 65 6.33 2.61 0.08
CA PRO A 65 6.95 2.65 -1.24
C PRO A 65 8.35 3.27 -1.20
N VAL A 66 9.23 2.81 -2.09
CA VAL A 66 10.50 3.46 -2.40
C VAL A 66 10.26 4.52 -3.48
N VAL A 67 10.72 5.75 -3.23
CA VAL A 67 10.60 6.87 -4.18
C VAL A 67 11.95 7.10 -4.84
N PHE A 68 11.98 7.14 -6.17
CA PHE A 68 13.16 7.46 -6.96
C PHE A 68 12.80 8.38 -8.13
N TRP A 69 13.78 9.14 -8.61
CA TRP A 69 13.62 10.05 -9.74
C TRP A 69 14.16 9.42 -11.01
N SER A 70 13.50 9.70 -12.12
CA SER A 70 14.01 9.43 -13.46
C SER A 70 13.71 10.63 -14.35
N ARG A 71 14.61 10.90 -15.30
CA ARG A 71 14.37 11.89 -16.34
C ARG A 71 13.62 11.21 -17.47
N GLU A 72 12.58 11.85 -18.01
CA GLU A 72 11.92 11.36 -19.22
C GLU A 72 12.97 11.22 -20.33
N ARG A 73 12.95 10.06 -21.00
CA ARG A 73 13.69 9.90 -22.25
C ARG A 73 12.91 10.68 -23.30
N GLY A 74 13.57 11.65 -23.92
CA GLY A 74 13.03 12.37 -25.08
C GLY A 74 12.88 11.44 -26.28
#